data_AF-A0A7Y3VYH0-F1
#
_entry.id   AF-A0A7Y3VYH0-F1
#
_cell.length_a   1.000
_cell.length_b   1.000
_cell.length_c   1.000
_cell.angle_alpha   90.00
_cell.angle_beta   90.00
_cell.angle_gamma   90.00
#
_symmetry.space_group_name_H-M   'P 1'
#
loop_
_entity.id
_entity.type
_entity.pdbx_description
1 polymer ?
#
loop_
_entity_poly.entity_id
_entity_poly.type
_entity_poly.pdbx_seq_one_letter_code
_entity_poly.pdbx_strand_id
1 'polypeptide(L)'
;MRRKSQEIKGLLGFSQEEMAQILQLHRNTVSRFELGHTIIPQSSTILLGAMLRYSQSPEAKAALPAALEEQELKQATKLQKLIKENEYQYERLSRKLIKAQAAYANNENAVKLLYFLRERAAELPEVSPEVLQMLENRVEASFKKLSKDDVLALELQVDLLVYQKMLLERKQYQIGAKANENNALQNLKD
;
A
#
# COMPACT_ATOMS: atom_id res chain seq x y z
N MET A 1 21.87 1.39 -35.89
CA MET A 1 21.66 2.25 -34.70
C MET A 1 20.27 2.88 -34.76
N ARG A 2 19.28 2.37 -34.02
CA ARG A 2 17.95 2.97 -33.93
C ARG A 2 18.03 4.16 -32.95
N ARG A 3 17.80 5.40 -33.42
CA ARG A 3 17.61 6.56 -32.55
C ARG A 3 16.38 6.26 -31.67
N LYS A 4 16.52 6.34 -30.35
CA LYS A 4 15.38 6.27 -29.42
C LYS A 4 14.35 7.30 -29.89
N SER A 5 13.13 6.87 -30.20
CA SER A 5 12.02 7.79 -30.46
C SER A 5 11.87 8.69 -29.25
N GLN A 6 12.01 10.00 -29.44
CA GLN A 6 11.67 10.98 -28.43
C GLN A 6 10.15 11.11 -28.46
N GLU A 7 9.44 10.23 -27.75
CA GLU A 7 7.99 10.40 -27.57
C GLU A 7 7.76 11.70 -26.80
N ILE A 8 7.28 12.73 -27.49
CA ILE A 8 7.02 14.05 -26.91
C ILE A 8 5.96 13.92 -25.83
N LYS A 9 5.02 12.98 -25.99
CA LYS A 9 4.03 12.60 -24.97
C LYS A 9 4.67 12.19 -23.64
N GLY A 10 5.76 11.41 -23.69
CA GLY A 10 6.47 10.99 -22.47
C GLY A 10 7.22 12.13 -21.79
N LEU A 11 7.60 13.18 -22.54
CA LEU A 11 8.40 14.30 -22.04
C LEU A 11 7.56 15.49 -21.56
N LEU A 12 6.48 15.80 -22.29
CA LEU A 12 5.65 17.00 -22.04
C LEU A 12 4.22 16.67 -21.62
N GLY A 13 3.80 15.40 -21.67
CA GLY A 13 2.45 14.97 -21.29
C GLY A 13 1.37 15.22 -22.34
N PHE A 14 1.67 15.91 -23.44
CA PHE A 14 0.73 16.20 -24.52
C PHE A 14 0.67 15.08 -25.57
N SER A 15 -0.53 14.79 -26.07
CA SER A 15 -0.74 13.93 -27.23
C SER A 15 -0.16 14.55 -28.51
N GLN A 16 0.04 13.73 -29.54
CA GLN A 16 0.48 14.21 -30.86
C GLN A 16 -0.49 15.23 -31.46
N GLU A 17 -1.78 15.14 -31.14
CA GLU A 17 -2.82 16.03 -31.65
C GLU A 17 -2.76 17.39 -30.98
N GLU A 18 -2.59 17.43 -29.66
CA GLU A 18 -2.35 18.67 -28.91
C GLU A 18 -1.02 19.32 -29.32
N MET A 19 0.04 18.53 -29.48
CA MET A 19 1.33 19.04 -29.96
C MET A 19 1.25 19.59 -31.38
N ALA A 20 0.44 18.98 -32.25
CA ALA A 20 0.20 19.48 -33.60
C ALA A 20 -0.49 20.86 -33.56
N GLN A 21 -1.46 21.05 -32.68
CA GLN A 21 -2.10 22.35 -32.51
C GLN A 21 -1.13 23.40 -31.95
N ILE A 22 -0.35 23.07 -30.91
CA ILE A 22 0.60 23.98 -30.26
C ILE A 22 1.71 24.42 -31.24
N LEU A 23 2.26 23.46 -32.00
CA LEU A 23 3.34 23.73 -32.95
C LEU A 23 2.84 24.23 -34.31
N GLN A 24 1.52 24.31 -34.50
CA GLN A 24 0.84 24.65 -35.75
C GLN A 24 1.25 23.76 -36.92
N LEU A 25 1.30 22.44 -36.67
CA LEU A 25 1.64 21.41 -37.64
C LEU A 25 0.48 20.44 -37.82
N HIS A 26 0.52 19.62 -38.86
CA HIS A 26 -0.37 18.47 -38.94
C HIS A 26 0.09 17.36 -37.99
N ARG A 27 -0.86 16.62 -37.40
CA ARG A 27 -0.58 15.45 -36.56
C ARG A 27 0.38 14.45 -37.22
N ASN A 28 0.21 14.18 -38.51
CA ASN A 28 1.10 13.29 -39.27
C ASN A 28 2.55 13.81 -39.32
N THR A 29 2.74 15.12 -39.39
CA THR A 29 4.08 15.74 -39.38
C THR A 29 4.74 15.57 -38.01
N VAL A 30 4.00 15.74 -36.92
CA VAL A 30 4.48 15.49 -35.55
C VAL A 30 4.86 14.02 -35.36
N SER A 31 3.99 13.09 -35.76
CA SER A 31 4.28 11.65 -35.67
C SER A 31 5.53 11.26 -36.47
N ARG A 32 5.67 11.74 -37.72
CA ARG A 32 6.87 11.47 -38.53
C ARG A 32 8.13 12.09 -37.96
N PHE A 33 8.02 13.23 -37.29
CA PHE A 33 9.14 13.86 -36.58
C PHE A 33 9.58 13.04 -35.37
N GLU A 34 8.66 12.56 -34.53
CA GLU A 34 8.98 11.69 -33.38
C GLU A 34 9.67 10.38 -33.81
N LEU A 35 9.31 9.86 -34.98
CA LEU A 35 9.94 8.69 -35.61
C LEU A 35 11.27 9.00 -36.31
N GLY A 36 11.68 10.27 -36.38
CA GLY A 36 12.90 10.73 -37.03
C GLY A 36 12.85 10.70 -38.57
N HIS A 37 11.66 10.59 -39.15
CA HIS A 37 11.44 10.52 -40.60
C HIS A 37 11.29 11.88 -41.28
N THR A 38 11.11 12.96 -40.53
CA THR A 38 10.89 14.31 -41.07
C THR A 38 11.41 15.35 -40.10
N ILE A 39 11.90 16.47 -40.63
CA ILE A 39 12.32 17.64 -39.86
C ILE A 39 11.12 18.59 -39.79
N ILE A 40 10.85 19.17 -38.62
CA ILE A 40 9.80 20.18 -38.45
C ILE A 40 10.35 21.59 -38.71
N PRO A 41 9.49 22.59 -38.97
CA PRO A 41 9.92 23.97 -39.14
C PRO A 41 10.82 24.44 -37.99
N GLN A 42 11.76 25.34 -38.31
CA GLN A 42 12.71 25.86 -37.33
C GLN A 42 12.00 26.59 -36.19
N SER A 43 10.94 27.33 -36.49
CA SER A 43 10.07 27.98 -35.49
C SER A 43 9.47 26.97 -34.50
N SER A 44 8.91 25.86 -35.00
CA SER A 44 8.36 24.78 -34.17
C SER A 44 9.45 24.08 -33.34
N THR A 45 10.66 23.93 -33.89
CA THR A 45 11.81 23.36 -33.17
C THR A 45 12.25 24.25 -32.01
N ILE A 46 12.31 25.56 -32.23
CA ILE A 46 12.66 26.55 -31.19
C ILE A 46 11.61 26.53 -30.08
N LEU A 47 10.32 26.53 -30.43
CA LEU A 47 9.23 26.47 -29.46
C LEU A 47 9.25 25.17 -28.65
N LEU A 48 9.40 24.02 -29.30
CA LEU A 48 9.51 22.72 -28.63
C LEU A 48 10.70 22.69 -27.66
N GLY A 49 11.85 23.23 -28.08
CA GLY A 49 13.02 23.37 -27.22
C GLY A 49 12.77 24.28 -26.01
N ALA A 50 12.03 25.37 -26.19
CA ALA A 50 11.65 26.26 -25.09
C ALA A 50 10.69 25.57 -24.10
N MET A 51 9.69 24.84 -24.59
CA MET A 51 8.76 24.06 -23.75
C MET A 51 9.50 22.99 -22.94
N LEU A 52 10.42 22.25 -23.56
CA LEU A 52 11.23 21.24 -22.88
C LEU A 52 12.12 21.86 -21.80
N ARG A 53 12.81 22.97 -22.12
CA ARG A 53 13.63 23.70 -21.13
C ARG A 53 12.81 24.21 -19.96
N TYR A 54 11.65 24.79 -20.23
CA TYR A 54 10.75 25.28 -19.19
C TYR A 54 10.24 24.14 -18.32
N SER A 55 9.77 23.02 -18.90
CA SER A 55 9.27 21.86 -18.13
C SER A 55 10.29 21.27 -17.15
N GLN A 56 11.58 21.47 -17.43
CA GLN A 56 12.70 21.02 -16.58
C GLN A 56 13.23 22.13 -15.68
N SER A 57 12.77 23.38 -15.86
CA SER A 57 13.29 24.52 -15.12
C SER A 57 12.77 24.54 -13.67
N PRO A 58 13.52 25.15 -12.74
CA PRO A 58 13.04 25.40 -11.39
C PRO A 58 11.80 26.29 -11.34
N GLU A 59 11.58 27.16 -12.34
CA GLU A 59 10.36 28.00 -12.38
C GLU A 59 9.11 27.18 -12.64
N ALA A 60 9.15 26.21 -13.55
CA ALA A 60 8.00 25.33 -13.78
C ALA A 60 7.65 24.47 -12.55
N LYS A 61 8.64 24.14 -11.73
CA LYS A 61 8.43 23.46 -10.44
C LYS A 61 7.87 24.38 -9.35
N ALA A 62 8.27 25.65 -9.34
CA ALA A 62 7.81 26.62 -8.35
C ALA A 62 6.42 27.20 -8.68
N ALA A 63 6.04 27.23 -9.96
CA ALA A 63 4.76 27.72 -10.47
C ALA A 63 3.74 26.59 -10.68
N LEU A 64 3.78 25.54 -9.84
CA LEU A 64 2.77 24.48 -9.85
C LEU A 64 1.40 25.13 -9.59
N PRO A 65 0.39 24.94 -10.46
CA PRO A 65 -0.94 25.49 -10.22
C PRO A 65 -1.51 25.00 -8.89
N ALA A 66 -2.29 25.84 -8.21
CA ALA A 66 -2.99 25.50 -6.95
C ALA A 66 -3.75 24.15 -6.99
N ALA A 67 -4.15 23.69 -8.19
CA ALA A 67 -4.76 22.38 -8.40
C ALA A 67 -3.84 21.19 -8.04
N LEU A 68 -2.52 21.30 -8.24
CA LEU A 68 -1.56 20.27 -7.87
C LEU A 68 -1.28 20.27 -6.36
N GLU A 69 -1.20 21.44 -5.74
CA GLU A 69 -1.11 21.58 -4.27
C GLU A 69 -2.36 21.01 -3.58
N GLU A 70 -3.55 21.29 -4.11
CA GLU A 70 -4.80 20.72 -3.62
C GLU A 70 -4.81 19.19 -3.75
N GLN A 71 -4.22 18.65 -4.82
CA GLN A 71 -4.12 17.20 -5.03
C GLN A 71 -3.16 16.55 -4.03
N GLU A 72 -2.04 17.20 -3.70
CA GLU A 72 -1.12 16.73 -2.66
C GLU A 72 -1.77 16.75 -1.27
N LEU A 73 -2.54 17.79 -0.94
CA LEU A 73 -3.29 17.89 0.31
C LEU A 73 -4.36 16.79 0.41
N LYS A 74 -5.10 16.53 -0.69
CA LYS A 74 -6.05 15.41 -0.79
C LYS A 74 -5.36 14.06 -0.62
N GLN A 75 -4.15 13.91 -1.14
CA GLN A 75 -3.38 12.67 -0.96
C GLN A 75 -2.94 12.49 0.50
N ALA A 76 -2.47 13.55 1.16
CA ALA A 76 -2.06 13.51 2.56
C ALA A 76 -3.24 13.19 3.50
N THR A 77 -4.38 13.84 3.29
CA THR A 77 -5.61 13.58 4.07
C THR A 77 -6.13 12.16 3.87
N LYS A 78 -6.14 11.65 2.64
CA LYS A 78 -6.48 10.25 2.35
C LYS A 78 -5.55 9.28 3.07
N LEU A 79 -4.26 9.57 3.11
CA LEU A 79 -3.28 8.70 3.77
C LEU A 79 -3.47 8.65 5.29
N GLN A 80 -3.74 9.80 5.92
CA GLN A 80 -4.09 9.84 7.35
C GLN A 80 -5.33 9.00 7.66
N LYS A 81 -6.35 9.04 6.79
CA LYS A 81 -7.55 8.21 6.94
C LYS A 81 -7.21 6.71 6.89
N LEU A 82 -6.38 6.29 5.92
CA LEU A 82 -5.96 4.89 5.80
C LEU A 82 -5.14 4.41 7.01
N ILE A 83 -4.28 5.27 7.57
CA ILE A 83 -3.51 4.96 8.78
C ILE A 83 -4.46 4.71 9.95
N LYS A 84 -5.42 5.62 10.19
CA LYS A 84 -6.42 5.47 11.26
C LYS A 84 -7.28 4.21 11.11
N GLU A 85 -7.70 3.91 9.88
CA GLU A 85 -8.47 2.70 9.59
C GLU A 85 -7.65 1.43 9.85
N ASN A 86 -6.37 1.42 9.46
CA ASN A 86 -5.48 0.30 9.74
C ASN A 86 -5.25 0.11 11.24
N GLU A 87 -5.02 1.19 12.00
CA GLU A 87 -4.88 1.14 13.47
C GLU A 87 -6.12 0.56 14.15
N TYR A 88 -7.30 1.01 13.73
CA TYR A 88 -8.56 0.47 14.24
C TYR A 88 -8.71 -1.04 13.95
N GLN A 89 -8.38 -1.47 12.73
CA GLN A 89 -8.41 -2.88 12.36
C GLN A 89 -7.40 -3.71 13.17
N TYR A 90 -6.19 -3.18 13.35
CA TYR A 90 -5.14 -3.80 14.15
C TYR A 90 -5.59 -3.99 15.58
N GLU A 91 -6.12 -2.96 16.25
CA GLU A 91 -6.61 -3.09 17.62
C GLU A 91 -7.71 -4.14 17.74
N ARG A 92 -8.67 -4.12 16.82
CA ARG A 92 -9.80 -5.06 16.82
C ARG A 92 -9.33 -6.50 16.66
N LEU A 93 -8.43 -6.75 15.69
CA LEU A 93 -7.91 -8.10 15.43
C LEU A 93 -6.95 -8.57 16.51
N SER A 94 -6.08 -7.69 17.03
CA SER A 94 -5.18 -8.02 18.14
C SER A 94 -5.95 -8.45 19.39
N ARG A 95 -7.04 -7.76 19.74
CA ARG A 95 -7.92 -8.20 20.85
C ARG A 95 -8.57 -9.56 20.58
N LYS A 96 -8.95 -9.84 19.33
CA LYS A 96 -9.52 -11.14 18.94
C LYS A 96 -8.46 -12.24 19.01
N LEU A 97 -7.25 -11.96 18.55
CA LEU A 97 -6.11 -12.87 18.58
C LEU A 97 -5.75 -13.25 20.03
N ILE A 98 -5.64 -12.29 20.93
CA ILE A 98 -5.35 -12.55 22.35
C ILE A 98 -6.39 -13.49 22.97
N LYS A 99 -7.68 -13.26 22.68
CA LYS A 99 -8.76 -14.15 23.16
C LYS A 99 -8.67 -15.55 22.55
N ALA A 100 -8.36 -15.64 21.26
CA ALA A 100 -8.21 -16.92 20.57
C ALA A 100 -7.00 -17.71 21.10
N GLN A 101 -5.85 -17.06 21.28
CA GLN A 101 -4.65 -17.67 21.87
C GLN A 101 -4.91 -18.19 23.29
N ALA A 102 -5.57 -17.39 24.14
CA ALA A 102 -5.93 -17.82 25.49
C ALA A 102 -6.91 -19.00 25.49
N ALA A 103 -7.92 -18.97 24.62
CA ALA A 103 -8.88 -20.08 24.48
C ALA A 103 -8.20 -21.36 23.97
N TYR A 104 -7.32 -21.24 22.99
CA TYR A 104 -6.55 -22.37 22.44
C TYR A 104 -5.60 -22.96 23.49
N ALA A 105 -4.86 -22.13 24.23
CA ALA A 105 -4.01 -22.60 25.33
C ALA A 105 -4.80 -23.34 26.43
N ASN A 106 -6.00 -22.87 26.76
CA ASN A 106 -6.90 -23.57 27.67
C ASN A 106 -7.35 -24.93 27.11
N ASN A 107 -7.62 -25.02 25.81
CA ASN A 107 -7.97 -26.28 25.16
C ASN A 107 -6.79 -27.26 25.16
N GLU A 108 -5.57 -26.80 24.90
CA GLU A 108 -4.37 -27.64 25.00
C GLU A 108 -4.16 -28.18 26.42
N ASN A 109 -4.35 -27.33 27.44
CA ASN A 109 -4.27 -27.78 28.83
C ASN A 109 -5.34 -28.81 29.17
N ALA A 110 -6.57 -28.64 28.66
CA ALA A 110 -7.63 -29.62 28.83
C ALA A 110 -7.29 -30.98 28.19
N VAL A 111 -6.64 -31.00 27.02
CA VAL A 111 -6.15 -32.24 26.39
C VAL A 111 -5.08 -32.91 27.25
N LYS A 112 -4.10 -32.14 27.75
CA LYS A 112 -3.03 -32.67 28.59
C LYS A 112 -3.59 -33.33 29.86
N LEU A 113 -4.56 -32.66 30.51
CA LEU A 113 -5.24 -33.22 31.68
C LEU A 113 -6.06 -34.45 31.35
N LEU A 114 -6.79 -34.45 30.23
CA LEU A 114 -7.55 -35.61 29.78
C LEU A 114 -6.65 -36.81 29.51
N TYR A 115 -5.49 -36.58 28.88
CA TYR A 115 -4.49 -37.60 28.64
C TYR A 115 -3.97 -38.19 29.95
N PHE A 116 -3.62 -37.34 30.92
CA PHE A 116 -3.23 -37.76 32.27
C PHE A 116 -4.30 -38.62 32.97
N LEU A 117 -5.55 -38.17 32.95
CA LEU A 117 -6.66 -38.91 33.58
C LEU A 117 -6.90 -40.26 32.91
N ARG A 118 -6.69 -40.35 31.59
CA ARG A 118 -6.83 -41.59 30.84
C ARG A 118 -5.71 -42.59 31.14
N GLU A 119 -4.46 -42.13 31.19
CA GLU A 119 -3.31 -42.99 31.51
C GLU A 119 -3.38 -43.54 32.94
N ARG A 120 -3.93 -42.75 33.87
CA ARG A 120 -4.05 -43.13 35.29
C ARG A 120 -5.45 -43.56 35.69
N ALA A 121 -6.31 -43.89 34.74
CA ALA A 121 -7.70 -44.26 35.03
C ALA A 121 -7.79 -45.46 36.01
N ALA A 122 -6.83 -46.38 35.96
CA ALA A 122 -6.76 -47.52 36.89
C ALA A 122 -6.33 -47.13 38.32
N GLU A 123 -5.63 -46.02 38.48
CA GLU A 123 -5.14 -45.49 39.76
C GLU A 123 -6.12 -44.48 40.39
N LEU A 124 -7.11 -44.01 39.62
CA LEU A 124 -8.06 -42.96 40.00
C LEU A 124 -9.51 -43.49 39.94
N PRO A 125 -9.94 -44.34 40.90
CA PRO A 125 -11.27 -44.95 40.89
C PRO A 125 -12.40 -43.93 41.04
N GLU A 126 -12.10 -42.71 41.50
CA GLU A 126 -13.05 -41.60 41.62
C GLU A 126 -13.49 -41.03 40.26
N VAL A 127 -12.72 -41.28 39.20
CA VAL A 127 -13.00 -40.77 37.87
C VAL A 127 -13.75 -41.83 37.08
N SER A 128 -15.08 -41.66 36.96
CA SER A 128 -15.90 -42.61 36.22
C SER A 128 -15.62 -42.56 34.70
N PRO A 129 -15.78 -43.68 33.97
CA PRO A 129 -15.66 -43.71 32.51
C PRO A 129 -16.60 -42.74 31.80
N GLU A 130 -17.79 -42.49 32.36
CA GLU A 130 -18.77 -41.55 31.82
C GLU A 130 -18.27 -40.10 31.88
N VAL A 131 -17.58 -39.74 32.98
CA VAL A 131 -16.95 -38.42 33.13
C VAL A 131 -15.81 -38.24 32.13
N LEU A 132 -14.99 -39.28 31.92
CA LEU A 132 -13.94 -39.25 30.88
C LEU A 132 -14.54 -39.03 29.48
N GLN A 133 -15.60 -39.75 29.13
CA GLN A 133 -16.26 -39.60 27.83
C GLN A 133 -16.85 -38.20 27.65
N MET A 134 -17.47 -37.64 28.70
CA MET A 134 -17.97 -36.27 28.67
C MET A 134 -16.84 -35.25 28.43
N LEU A 135 -15.70 -35.43 29.09
CA LEU A 135 -14.53 -34.56 28.93
C LEU A 135 -13.93 -34.68 27.52
N GLU A 136 -13.84 -35.90 26.96
CA GLU A 136 -13.42 -36.14 25.58
C GLU A 136 -14.30 -35.36 24.59
N ASN A 137 -15.62 -35.53 24.70
CA ASN A 137 -16.58 -34.87 23.80
C ASN A 137 -16.48 -33.34 23.90
N ARG A 138 -16.30 -32.81 25.13
CA ARG A 138 -16.12 -31.37 25.36
C ARG A 138 -14.84 -30.85 24.71
N VAL A 139 -13.73 -31.56 24.88
CA VAL A 139 -12.42 -31.17 24.32
C VAL A 139 -12.47 -31.21 22.80
N GLU A 140 -13.02 -32.27 22.21
CA GLU A 140 -13.18 -32.38 20.75
C GLU A 140 -14.04 -31.24 20.18
N ALA A 141 -15.17 -30.93 20.84
CA ALA A 141 -16.02 -29.82 20.45
C ALA A 141 -15.29 -28.46 20.53
N SER A 142 -14.40 -28.27 21.49
CA SER A 142 -13.59 -27.05 21.62
C SER A 142 -12.60 -26.87 20.47
N PHE A 143 -11.93 -27.94 20.01
CA PHE A 143 -11.02 -27.86 18.86
C PHE A 143 -11.74 -27.69 17.53
N LYS A 144 -12.96 -28.24 17.39
CA LYS A 144 -13.81 -27.97 16.21
C LYS A 144 -14.23 -26.50 16.12
N LYS A 145 -14.38 -25.82 17.26
CA LYS A 145 -14.75 -24.40 17.32
C LYS A 145 -13.57 -23.46 17.11
N LEU A 146 -12.38 -23.86 17.55
CA LEU A 146 -11.17 -23.06 17.45
C LEU A 146 -9.96 -23.98 17.28
N SER A 147 -9.46 -24.02 16.06
CA SER A 147 -8.26 -24.78 15.70
C SER A 147 -7.00 -23.92 15.85
N LYS A 148 -5.84 -24.57 15.79
CA LYS A 148 -4.55 -23.89 15.72
C LYS A 148 -4.41 -23.05 14.45
N ASP A 149 -5.00 -23.52 13.35
CA ASP A 149 -4.98 -22.83 12.06
C ASP A 149 -5.77 -21.51 12.12
N ASP A 150 -6.86 -21.47 12.89
CA ASP A 150 -7.63 -20.24 13.11
C ASP A 150 -6.81 -19.19 13.88
N VAL A 151 -6.02 -19.63 14.86
CA VAL A 151 -5.10 -18.75 15.60
C VAL A 151 -4.01 -18.23 14.67
N LEU A 152 -3.38 -19.11 13.90
CA LEU A 152 -2.36 -18.74 12.91
C LEU A 152 -2.90 -17.75 11.87
N ALA A 153 -4.12 -17.95 11.37
CA ALA A 153 -4.75 -17.04 10.43
C ALA A 153 -4.93 -15.63 11.01
N LEU A 154 -5.29 -15.53 12.30
CA LEU A 154 -5.38 -14.24 13.00
C LEU A 154 -4.00 -13.60 13.21
N GLU A 155 -2.97 -14.38 13.55
CA GLU A 155 -1.58 -13.90 13.67
C GLU A 155 -1.11 -13.28 12.36
N LEU A 156 -1.27 -14.01 11.25
CA LEU A 156 -0.89 -13.52 9.92
C LEU A 156 -1.66 -12.25 9.52
N GLN A 157 -2.95 -12.15 9.87
CA GLN A 157 -3.73 -10.93 9.60
C GLN A 157 -3.22 -9.73 10.40
N VAL A 158 -2.84 -9.94 11.66
CA VAL A 158 -2.25 -8.88 12.50
C VAL A 158 -0.90 -8.44 11.92
N ASP A 159 -0.04 -9.39 11.53
CA ASP A 159 1.27 -9.09 10.92
C ASP A 159 1.13 -8.30 9.61
N LEU A 160 0.16 -8.66 8.76
CA LEU A 160 -0.14 -7.92 7.54
C LEU A 160 -0.54 -6.47 7.82
N LEU A 161 -1.32 -6.23 8.89
CA LEU A 161 -1.72 -4.88 9.28
C LEU A 161 -0.53 -4.06 9.78
N VAL A 162 0.39 -4.66 10.54
CA VAL A 162 1.64 -4.02 10.95
C VAL A 162 2.47 -3.62 9.73
N TYR A 163 2.66 -4.54 8.79
CA TYR A 163 3.39 -4.26 7.56
C TYR A 163 2.73 -3.17 6.72
N GLN A 164 1.40 -3.22 6.59
CA GLN A 164 0.62 -2.19 5.89
C GLN A 164 0.82 -0.81 6.54
N LYS A 165 0.79 -0.72 7.88
CA LYS A 165 1.05 0.55 8.59
C LYS A 165 2.42 1.12 8.24
N MET A 166 3.47 0.30 8.27
CA MET A 166 4.82 0.73 7.90
C MET A 166 4.88 1.30 6.47
N LEU A 167 4.18 0.68 5.51
CA LEU A 167 4.10 1.19 4.13
C LEU A 167 3.38 2.53 4.05
N LEU A 168 2.28 2.70 4.79
CA LEU A 168 1.51 3.94 4.81
C LEU A 168 2.32 5.09 5.43
N GLU A 169 2.97 4.87 6.56
CA GLU A 169 3.82 5.85 7.24
C GLU A 169 5.02 6.25 6.38
N ARG A 170 5.68 5.28 5.74
CA ARG A 170 6.76 5.56 4.78
C ARG A 170 6.27 6.45 3.65
N LYS A 171 5.06 6.20 3.13
CA LYS A 171 4.49 7.02 2.05
C LYS A 171 4.17 8.44 2.54
N GLN A 172 3.77 8.59 3.79
CA GLN A 172 3.47 9.89 4.40
C GLN A 172 4.74 10.73 4.52
N TYR A 173 5.83 10.10 4.99
CA TYR A 173 7.13 10.76 5.07
C TYR A 173 7.62 11.25 3.70
N GLN A 174 7.45 10.43 2.64
CA GLN A 174 7.82 10.82 1.28
C GLN A 174 7.04 12.04 0.77
N ILE A 175 5.77 12.17 1.14
CA ILE A 175 4.96 13.34 0.77
C ILE A 175 5.44 14.57 1.56
N GLY A 176 5.68 14.43 2.87
CA GLY A 176 6.19 15.52 3.71
C GLY A 176 7.59 16.02 3.30
N ALA A 177 8.50 15.11 2.93
CA ALA A 177 9.83 15.47 2.45
C ALA A 177 9.78 16.28 1.13
N LYS A 178 8.91 15.89 0.20
CA LYS A 178 8.72 16.62 -1.07
C LYS A 178 8.13 18.02 -0.86
N ALA A 179 7.19 18.17 0.07
CA ALA A 179 6.63 19.48 0.42
C ALA A 179 7.70 20.43 0.99
N ASN A 180 8.62 19.92 1.81
CA ASN A 180 9.72 20.72 2.37
C ASN A 180 10.76 21.15 1.32
N GLU A 181 11.09 20.29 0.35
CA GLU A 181 11.98 20.64 -0.76
C GLU A 181 11.38 21.74 -1.64
N ASN A 182 10.06 21.69 -1.90
CA ASN A 182 9.37 22.72 -2.68
C ASN A 182 9.36 24.09 -1.96
N ASN A 183 9.13 24.08 -0.64
CA ASN A 183 9.14 25.31 0.18
C ASN A 183 10.54 25.94 0.29
N ALA A 184 11.60 25.11 0.39
CA ALA A 184 12.99 25.60 0.42
C ALA A 184 13.40 26.29 -0.90
N LEU A 185 12.85 25.84 -2.04
CA LEU A 185 13.10 26.43 -3.35
C LEU A 185 12.32 27.75 -3.59
N GLN A 186 11.18 27.94 -2.92
CA GLN A 186 10.42 29.20 -2.96
C GLN A 186 11.10 30.29 -2.09
N ASN A 187 11.59 29.95 -0.90
CA ASN A 187 12.24 30.91 0.02
C ASN A 187 13.63 31.41 -0.43
N LEU A 188 14.19 30.87 -1.51
CA LEU A 188 15.45 31.35 -2.12
C LEU A 188 15.22 32.40 -3.22
N LYS A 189 13.95 32.77 -3.48
CA LYS A 189 13.57 33.74 -4.52
C LYS A 189 13.07 35.08 -3.98
N ASP A 190 13.00 35.22 -2.65
CA ASP A 190 12.71 36.48 -1.94
C ASP A 190 14.00 37.06 -1.33
#